data_AF-A0A395MSW3-F1
#
_entry.id   AF-A0A395MSW3-F1
#
_cell.length_a   1.000
_cell.length_b   1.000
_cell.length_c   1.000
_cell.angle_alpha   90.00
_cell.angle_beta   90.00
_cell.angle_gamma   90.00
#
_symmetry.space_group_name_H-M   'P 1'
#
loop_
_entity.id
_entity.type
_entity.pdbx_description
1 polymer ?
#
loop_
_entity_poly.entity_id
_entity_poly.type
_entity_poly.pdbx_seq_one_letter_code
_entity_poly.pdbx_strand_id
1 'polypeptide(L)'
;MVDLTGLQLIVQGTSWTDRALDIIAVHGLRGYDTWEYPSHGVEDNSRAIFWVKDFLPKDFPSAKIFTYHYHSTAFRDGQAITEAADKLLAKLKSLQADNIEVRLTSHYRADPSPSLPVPQH
;
A
#
# COMPACT_ATOMS: atom_id res chain seq x y z
N MET A 1 -12.34 17.23 -12.21
CA MET A 1 -12.01 16.89 -10.81
C MET A 1 -11.35 15.51 -10.88
N VAL A 2 -10.12 15.35 -10.39
CA VAL A 2 -9.41 14.06 -10.48
C VAL A 2 -10.16 13.07 -9.59
N ASP A 3 -10.63 11.97 -10.15
CA ASP A 3 -11.22 10.89 -9.37
C ASP A 3 -10.13 10.26 -8.51
N LEU A 4 -10.14 10.61 -7.22
CA LEU A 4 -9.19 10.06 -6.24
C LEU A 4 -9.63 8.69 -5.72
N THR A 5 -10.75 8.12 -6.20
CA THR A 5 -11.24 6.82 -5.75
C THR A 5 -10.37 5.67 -6.21
N GLY A 6 -10.43 4.59 -5.44
CA GLY A 6 -9.68 3.37 -5.66
C GLY A 6 -8.40 3.28 -4.84
N LEU A 7 -7.69 2.17 -5.08
CA LEU A 7 -6.42 1.84 -4.43
C LEU A 7 -5.27 2.62 -5.08
N GLN A 8 -4.48 3.30 -4.27
CA GLN A 8 -3.34 4.11 -4.70
C GLN A 8 -2.13 3.79 -3.84
N LEU A 9 -0.97 3.56 -4.47
CA LEU A 9 0.29 3.45 -3.75
C LEU A 9 0.78 4.85 -3.38
N ILE A 10 1.06 5.09 -2.09
CA ILE A 10 1.56 6.38 -1.60
C ILE A 10 3.01 6.31 -1.09
N VAL A 11 3.50 5.10 -0.78
CA VAL A 11 4.89 4.84 -0.35
C VAL A 11 5.34 3.48 -0.89
N GLN A 12 6.49 3.43 -1.58
CA GLN A 12 7.05 2.19 -2.16
C GLN A 12 7.82 1.33 -1.16
N GLY A 13 8.24 1.90 -0.02
CA GLY A 13 9.24 1.32 0.88
C GLY A 13 10.67 1.58 0.38
N THR A 14 11.61 1.75 1.30
CA THR A 14 13.01 2.10 1.02
C THR A 14 13.99 0.98 1.35
N SER A 15 13.51 -0.11 1.96
CA SER A 15 14.32 -1.26 2.39
C SER A 15 13.81 -2.56 1.78
N TRP A 16 14.74 -3.40 1.33
CA TRP A 16 14.46 -4.65 0.58
C TRP A 16 14.59 -5.91 1.45
N THR A 17 14.64 -5.77 2.79
CA THR A 17 14.79 -6.91 3.68
C THR A 17 13.53 -7.79 3.71
N ASP A 18 13.74 -9.09 3.97
CA ASP A 18 13.03 -10.28 3.44
C ASP A 18 11.55 -10.49 3.88
N ARG A 19 10.87 -9.44 4.38
CA ARG A 19 9.42 -9.44 4.59
C ARG A 19 8.84 -8.09 4.19
N ALA A 20 8.67 -7.90 2.89
CA ALA A 20 7.89 -6.79 2.34
C ALA A 20 6.44 -6.94 2.84
N LEU A 21 6.09 -6.11 3.84
CA LEU A 21 4.74 -5.93 4.35
C LEU A 21 4.04 -4.91 3.45
N ASP A 22 2.86 -5.25 2.93
CA ASP A 22 2.02 -4.30 2.22
C ASP A 22 0.91 -3.81 3.18
N ILE A 23 0.80 -2.51 3.40
CA ILE A 23 -0.19 -1.88 4.27
C ILE A 23 -1.23 -1.15 3.40
N ILE A 24 -2.51 -1.40 3.63
CA ILE A 24 -3.61 -0.70 2.94
C ILE A 24 -4.44 0.07 3.97
N ALA A 25 -4.39 1.39 3.90
CA ALA A 25 -5.21 2.29 4.69
C ALA A 25 -6.54 2.58 3.96
N VAL A 26 -7.66 2.19 4.55
CA VAL A 26 -9.00 2.49 4.04
C VAL A 26 -9.58 3.64 4.86
N HIS A 27 -9.98 4.74 4.22
CA HIS A 27 -10.55 5.87 4.97
C HIS A 27 -12.02 5.60 5.35
N GLY A 28 -12.48 6.30 6.39
CA GLY A 28 -13.89 6.33 6.79
C GLY A 28 -14.61 7.59 6.31
N LEU A 29 -15.67 7.98 7.03
CA LEU A 29 -16.36 9.25 6.79
C LEU A 29 -15.38 10.42 6.82
N ARG A 30 -15.61 11.42 5.97
CA ARG A 30 -14.75 12.61 5.79
C ARG A 30 -13.38 12.34 5.15
N GLY A 31 -13.13 11.14 4.63
CA GLY A 31 -11.97 10.93 3.75
C GLY A 31 -10.62 11.16 4.43
N TYR A 32 -9.70 11.70 3.64
CA TYR A 32 -8.32 12.01 4.07
C TYR A 32 -8.23 13.17 5.06
N ASP A 33 -9.28 13.99 5.22
CA ASP A 33 -9.31 15.03 6.24
C ASP A 33 -9.07 14.47 7.66
N THR A 34 -9.44 13.20 7.89
CA THR A 34 -9.20 12.51 9.17
C THR A 34 -7.74 12.09 9.36
N TRP A 35 -6.93 12.15 8.32
CA TRP A 35 -5.52 11.79 8.32
C TRP A 35 -4.59 12.99 8.15
N GLU A 36 -5.16 14.16 7.87
CA GLU A 36 -4.44 15.42 7.73
C GLU A 36 -4.46 16.22 9.02
N TYR A 37 -3.30 16.65 9.46
CA TYR A 37 -3.14 17.59 10.55
C TYR A 37 -2.56 18.91 10.03
N PRO A 38 -3.23 20.06 10.21
CA PRO A 38 -2.67 21.35 9.84
C PRO A 38 -1.42 21.62 10.68
N SER A 39 -0.27 21.85 10.04
CA SER A 39 0.93 22.28 10.75
C SER A 39 0.81 23.79 11.08
N HIS A 40 0.03 24.12 12.11
CA HIS A 40 -0.03 25.48 12.61
C HIS A 40 1.32 25.84 13.25
N GLY A 41 2.12 26.69 12.60
CA GLY A 41 3.30 27.27 13.26
C GLY A 41 4.48 27.73 12.42
N VAL A 42 4.52 27.57 11.09
CA VAL A 42 5.61 28.15 10.27
C VAL A 42 5.06 28.75 8.99
N GLU A 43 5.35 30.05 8.83
CA GLU A 43 5.04 30.99 7.76
C GLU A 43 4.65 30.39 6.39
N ASP A 44 3.49 30.83 5.87
CA ASP A 44 2.99 30.87 4.48
C ASP A 44 3.16 29.65 3.53
N ASN A 45 3.64 28.50 4.02
CA ASN A 45 3.77 27.28 3.21
C ASN A 45 3.57 26.00 4.03
N SER A 46 2.71 26.06 5.06
CA SER A 46 2.43 24.96 5.98
C SER A 46 1.78 23.78 5.26
N ARG A 47 2.58 22.82 4.81
CA ARG A 47 2.10 21.53 4.29
C ARG A 47 1.34 20.81 5.41
N ALA A 48 0.11 20.38 5.11
CA ALA A 48 -0.64 19.49 6.00
C ALA A 48 0.13 18.18 6.19
N ILE A 49 0.29 17.77 7.45
CA ILE A 49 0.93 16.49 7.78
C ILE A 49 -0.09 15.39 7.48
N PHE A 50 0.29 14.43 6.64
CA PHE A 50 -0.53 13.27 6.33
C PHE A 50 0.09 12.04 7.00
N TRP A 51 -0.39 11.68 8.19
CA TRP A 51 0.34 10.77 9.09
C TRP A 51 0.62 9.39 8.49
N VAL A 52 -0.29 8.86 7.65
CA VAL A 52 -0.13 7.56 6.97
C VAL A 52 1.07 7.57 6.02
N LYS A 53 1.39 8.71 5.43
CA LYS A 53 2.52 8.88 4.51
C LYS A 53 3.77 9.38 5.22
N ASP A 54 3.61 10.33 6.15
CA ASP A 54 4.74 11.07 6.72
C ASP A 54 5.32 10.40 7.98
N PHE A 55 4.57 9.53 8.67
CA PHE A 55 5.02 8.86 9.90
C PHE A 55 5.11 7.34 9.76
N LEU A 56 4.11 6.68 9.17
CA LEU A 56 4.08 5.21 9.08
C LEU A 56 5.32 4.57 8.41
N PRO A 57 5.95 5.17 7.37
CA PRO A 57 7.18 4.61 6.80
C PRO A 57 8.39 4.63 7.73
N LYS A 58 8.39 5.47 8.77
CA LYS A 58 9.50 5.54 9.74
C LYS A 58 9.53 4.28 10.61
N ASP A 59 8.35 3.77 10.96
CA ASP A 59 8.20 2.54 11.73
C ASP A 59 8.28 1.29 10.84
N PHE A 60 7.82 1.41 9.58
CA PHE A 60 7.80 0.32 8.60
C PHE A 60 8.56 0.69 7.30
N PRO A 61 9.91 0.79 7.34
CA PRO A 61 10.70 1.31 6.22
C PRO A 61 10.72 0.37 4.98
N SER A 62 10.48 -0.93 5.16
CA SER A 62 10.38 -1.89 4.05
C SER A 62 8.95 -2.01 3.48
N ALA A 63 7.96 -1.30 4.05
CA ALA A 63 6.56 -1.52 3.67
C ALA A 63 6.16 -0.69 2.44
N LYS A 64 5.36 -1.31 1.55
CA LYS A 64 4.55 -0.56 0.59
C LYS A 64 3.28 -0.11 1.29
N ILE A 65 2.94 1.17 1.19
CA ILE A 65 1.74 1.71 1.82
C ILE A 65 0.81 2.23 0.73
N PHE A 66 -0.42 1.73 0.76
CA PHE A 66 -1.49 2.09 -0.13
C PHE A 66 -2.60 2.79 0.63
N THR A 67 -3.34 3.65 -0.05
CA THR A 67 -4.62 4.18 0.41
C THR A 67 -5.73 3.68 -0.49
N TYR A 68 -6.90 3.37 0.08
CA TYR A 68 -8.09 3.06 -0.69
C TYR A 68 -9.17 4.10 -0.42
N HIS A 69 -9.55 4.83 -1.49
CA HIS A 69 -10.60 5.83 -1.42
C HIS A 69 -11.90 5.34 -2.06
N TYR A 70 -13.02 5.60 -1.39
CA TYR A 70 -14.35 5.34 -1.90
C TYR A 70 -15.30 6.42 -1.41
N HIS A 71 -16.44 6.57 -2.09
CA HIS A 71 -17.43 7.55 -1.67
C HIS A 71 -18.11 7.08 -0.37
N SER A 72 -17.67 7.62 0.76
CA SER A 72 -18.19 7.29 2.08
C SER A 72 -19.19 8.35 2.54
N THR A 73 -20.47 7.98 2.69
CA THR A 73 -21.53 8.87 3.17
C THR A 73 -22.11 8.37 4.49
N ALA A 74 -22.62 9.29 5.33
CA ALA A 74 -23.13 8.97 6.67
C ALA A 74 -24.48 8.24 6.65
N PHE A 75 -25.15 8.16 5.50
CA PHE A 75 -26.45 7.52 5.36
C PHE A 75 -26.30 6.08 4.87
N ARG A 76 -27.30 5.24 5.18
CA ARG A 76 -27.32 3.79 4.93
C ARG A 76 -27.24 3.45 3.44
N ASP A 77 -26.04 3.49 2.89
CA ASP A 77 -25.73 3.04 1.54
C ASP A 77 -24.92 1.75 1.58
N GLY A 78 -25.54 0.70 2.12
CA GLY A 78 -24.91 -0.61 2.27
C GLY A 78 -24.52 -1.23 0.93
N GLN A 79 -25.26 -0.91 -0.13
CA GLN A 79 -24.94 -1.36 -1.48
C GLN A 79 -23.64 -0.70 -1.97
N ALA A 80 -23.49 0.63 -1.86
CA ALA A 80 -22.26 1.30 -2.27
C ALA A 80 -21.03 0.85 -1.48
N ILE A 81 -21.18 0.55 -0.18
CA ILE A 81 -20.09 0.00 0.64
C ILE A 81 -19.69 -1.39 0.14
N THR A 82 -20.66 -2.24 -0.17
CA THR A 82 -20.39 -3.59 -0.70
C THR A 82 -19.68 -3.51 -2.05
N GLU A 83 -20.15 -2.64 -2.95
CA GLU A 83 -19.51 -2.42 -4.25
C GLU A 83 -18.08 -1.87 -4.11
N ALA A 84 -17.82 -0.99 -3.15
CA ALA A 84 -16.46 -0.52 -2.85
C ALA A 84 -15.58 -1.67 -2.33
N ALA A 85 -16.09 -2.50 -1.42
CA ALA A 85 -15.37 -3.66 -0.92
C ALA A 85 -15.02 -4.65 -2.04
N ASP A 86 -15.95 -4.94 -2.95
CA ASP A 86 -15.71 -5.82 -4.10
C ASP A 86 -14.65 -5.24 -5.05
N LYS A 87 -14.71 -3.93 -5.32
CA LYS A 87 -13.70 -3.23 -6.13
C LYS A 87 -12.32 -3.29 -5.48
N LEU A 88 -12.23 -3.10 -4.15
CA LEU A 88 -10.96 -3.24 -3.42
C LEU A 88 -10.44 -4.67 -3.51
N LEU A 89 -11.30 -5.67 -3.22
CA LEU A 89 -10.92 -7.08 -3.26
C LEU A 89 -10.40 -7.50 -4.64
N ALA A 90 -11.05 -7.07 -5.71
CA ALA A 90 -10.60 -7.33 -7.07
C ALA A 90 -9.19 -6.75 -7.34
N LYS A 91 -8.94 -5.51 -6.91
CA LYS A 91 -7.61 -4.88 -7.04
C LYS A 91 -6.54 -5.60 -6.21
N LEU A 92 -6.86 -6.01 -4.99
CA LEU A 92 -5.92 -6.73 -4.13
C LEU A 92 -5.56 -8.11 -4.69
N LYS A 93 -6.51 -8.83 -5.28
CA LYS A 93 -6.25 -10.11 -5.97
C LYS A 93 -5.27 -9.92 -7.14
N SER A 94 -5.44 -8.86 -7.92
CA SER A 94 -4.51 -8.52 -9.01
C SER A 94 -3.11 -8.24 -8.47
N LEU A 95 -2.98 -7.36 -7.46
CA LEU A 95 -1.69 -7.03 -6.85
C LEU A 95 -1.00 -8.25 -6.24
N GLN A 96 -1.76 -9.16 -5.64
CA GLN A 96 -1.22 -10.38 -5.08
C GLN A 96 -0.67 -11.29 -6.19
N ALA A 97 -1.38 -11.43 -7.30
CA ALA A 97 -0.91 -12.21 -8.45
C ALA A 97 0.41 -11.61 -9.00
N ASP A 98 0.46 -10.30 -9.22
CA ASP A 98 1.65 -9.60 -9.73
C ASP A 98 2.84 -9.74 -8.76
N ASN A 99 2.61 -9.59 -7.45
CA ASN A 99 3.65 -9.75 -6.43
C ASN A 99 4.15 -11.21 -6.34
N ILE A 100 3.29 -12.22 -6.54
CA ILE A 100 3.68 -13.63 -6.57
C ILE A 100 4.57 -13.89 -7.79
N GLU A 101 4.20 -13.40 -8.97
CA GLU A 101 5.02 -13.54 -10.18
C GLU A 101 6.40 -12.91 -10.01
N VAL A 102 6.48 -11.70 -9.44
CA VAL A 102 7.75 -11.03 -9.15
C VAL A 102 8.59 -11.84 -8.16
N ARG A 103 8.00 -12.39 -7.10
CA ARG A 103 8.73 -13.23 -6.13
C ARG A 103 9.26 -14.51 -6.78
N LEU A 104 8.44 -15.22 -7.56
CA LEU A 104 8.85 -16.45 -8.24
C LEU A 104 9.99 -16.20 -9.24
N THR A 105 9.90 -15.13 -10.03
CA THR A 105 10.94 -14.76 -11.00
C THR A 105 12.21 -14.24 -10.34
N SER A 106 12.10 -13.53 -9.21
CA SER A 106 13.23 -13.09 -8.38
C SER A 106 13.99 -14.27 -7.79
N HIS A 107 13.29 -15.24 -7.19
CA HIS A 107 13.93 -16.44 -6.65
C HIS A 107 14.57 -17.30 -7.75
N TYR A 108 13.95 -17.39 -8.93
CA TYR A 108 14.52 -18.11 -10.06
C TYR A 108 15.83 -17.49 -10.60
N ARG A 109 15.98 -16.16 -10.55
CA ARG A 109 17.22 -15.48 -10.96
C ARG A 109 18.34 -15.54 -9.92
N ALA A 110 18.03 -15.87 -8.68
CA ALA A 110 19.00 -15.89 -7.58
C ALA A 110 19.80 -17.20 -7.48
N ASP A 111 19.51 -18.23 -8.28
CA ASP A 111 20.29 -19.47 -8.37
C ASP A 111 21.25 -19.46 -9.58
N PRO A 112 22.50 -18.98 -9.45
CA PRO A 112 23.55 -19.32 -10.38
C PRO A 112 24.00 -20.76 -10.09
N SER A 113 23.31 -21.73 -10.70
CA SER A 113 23.67 -23.15 -10.75
C SER A 113 23.62 -23.91 -9.40
N PRO A 114 22.70 -24.87 -9.22
CA PRO A 114 22.85 -25.86 -8.15
C PRO A 114 24.09 -26.69 -8.46
N SER A 115 25.13 -26.55 -7.62
CA SER A 115 26.33 -27.38 -7.69
C SER A 115 25.93 -28.85 -7.61
N LEU A 116 26.16 -29.59 -8.70
CA LEU A 116 25.98 -31.04 -8.75
C LEU A 116 26.80 -31.69 -7.62
N PRO A 117 26.26 -32.70 -6.92
CA PRO A 117 26.99 -33.38 -5.86
C PRO A 117 28.25 -34.04 -6.42
N VAL A 118 29.39 -33.68 -5.84
CA VAL A 118 30.71 -34.29 -6.13
C VAL A 118 30.66 -35.76 -5.71
N PRO A 119 30.98 -36.72 -6.60
CA PRO A 119 31.05 -38.13 -6.22
C PRO A 119 32.14 -38.32 -5.16
N GLN A 120 31.77 -38.87 -4.01
CA GLN A 120 32.76 -39.36 -3.04
C GLN A 120 33.31 -40.69 -3.57
N HIS A 121 34.61 -40.71 -3.83
CA HIS A 121 35.38 -41.90 -4.19
C HIS A 121 35.55 -42.85 -3.01
#